data_AF-A0A4Q5YJ08-F1
#
_entry.id   AF-A0A4Q5YJ08-F1
#
_cell.length_a   1.000
_cell.length_b   1.000
_cell.length_c   1.000
_cell.angle_alpha   90.00
_cell.angle_beta   90.00
_cell.angle_gamma   90.00
#
_symmetry.space_group_name_H-M   'P 1'
#
loop_
_entity.id
_entity.type
_entity.pdbx_description
1 polymer ?
#
loop_
_entity_poly.entity_id
_entity_poly.type
_entity_poly.pdbx_seq_one_letter_code
_entity_poly.pdbx_strand_id
1 'polypeptide(L)' 'MSYREMALCNVAFCYSQIGEGKMAIDWYTRTLKEFPESGLAQTALRMLYSSESSKEVSE' A
#
# COMPACT_ATOMS: atom_id res chain seq x y z
N MET A 1 -2.44 -11.40 -12.22
CA MET A 1 -1.34 -10.69 -11.56
C MET A 1 -0.02 -11.11 -12.17
N SER A 2 0.80 -10.17 -12.64
CA SER A 2 2.14 -10.47 -13.17
C SER A 2 3.18 -10.59 -12.04
N TYR A 3 4.34 -11.21 -12.30
CA TYR A 3 5.44 -11.22 -11.32
C TYR A 3 5.90 -9.82 -10.92
N ARG A 4 5.84 -8.86 -11.86
CA ARG A 4 6.18 -7.47 -11.60
C ARG A 4 5.17 -6.80 -10.67
N GLU A 5 3.88 -6.99 -10.94
CA GLU A 5 2.80 -6.50 -10.08
C GLU A 5 2.92 -7.05 -8.67
N MET A 6 3.18 -8.36 -8.55
CA MET A 6 3.39 -9.04 -7.27
C MET A 6 4.62 -8.50 -6.54
N ALA A 7 5.75 -8.31 -7.23
CA ALA A 7 6.97 -7.79 -6.63
C ALA A 7 6.77 -6.36 -6.07
N LEU A 8 6.10 -5.49 -6.83
CA LEU A 8 5.79 -4.13 -6.36
C LEU A 8 4.85 -4.15 -5.15
N CYS A 9 3.83 -5.01 -5.16
CA CYS A 9 2.94 -5.19 -4.00
C CYS A 9 3.69 -5.71 -2.77
N ASN A 10 4.64 -6.63 -2.97
CA ASN A 10 5.43 -7.20 -1.88
C ASN A 10 6.38 -6.17 -1.25
N VAL A 11 6.98 -5.28 -2.05
CA VAL A 11 7.78 -4.17 -1.53
C VAL A 11 6.93 -3.27 -0.63
N ALA A 12 5.75 -2.87 -1.11
CA ALA A 12 4.82 -2.06 -0.34
C ALA A 12 4.37 -2.76 0.97
N PHE A 13 4.08 -4.06 0.89
CA PHE A 13 3.72 -4.86 2.05
C PHE A 13 4.85 -4.93 3.09
N CYS A 14 6.10 -5.13 2.66
CA CYS A 14 7.23 -5.14 3.58
C CYS A 14 7.35 -3.80 4.34
N TYR A 15 7.18 -2.66 3.66
CA TYR A 15 7.16 -1.35 4.31
C TYR A 15 6.02 -1.23 5.33
N SER A 16 4.82 -1.74 5.04
CA SER A 16 3.73 -1.72 6.03
C SER A 16 4.04 -2.56 7.26
N GLN A 17 4.71 -3.70 7.10
CA GLN A 17 5.05 -4.60 8.21
C GLN A 17 6.11 -4.03 9.16
N ILE A 18 7.00 -3.15 8.66
CA ILE A 18 8.04 -2.50 9.48
C ILE A 18 7.61 -1.12 10.02
N GLY A 19 6.33 -0.75 9.87
CA GLY A 19 5.79 0.51 10.39
C GLY A 19 5.98 1.72 9.46
N GLU A 20 6.57 1.54 8.28
CA GLU A 20 6.82 2.58 7.29
C GLU A 20 5.59 2.80 6.39
N GLY A 21 4.47 3.22 7.00
CA GLY A 21 3.17 3.36 6.32
C GLY A 21 3.18 4.29 5.12
N LYS A 22 3.91 5.42 5.20
CA LYS A 22 4.06 6.38 4.08
C LYS A 22 4.74 5.73 2.87
N MET A 23 5.82 4.98 3.11
CA MET A 23 6.52 4.24 2.04
C MET A 23 5.63 3.15 1.45
N ALA A 24 4.85 2.45 2.28
CA ALA A 24 3.90 1.45 1.80
C ALA A 24 2.87 2.07 0.85
N ILE A 25 2.30 3.23 1.22
CA ILE A 25 1.36 3.98 0.38
C ILE A 25 2.02 4.36 -0.96
N ASP A 26 3.21 4.96 -0.94
CA ASP A 26 3.92 5.37 -2.16
C ASP A 26 4.14 4.19 -3.13
N TRP A 27 4.55 3.03 -2.61
CA TRP A 27 4.76 1.85 -3.44
C TRP A 27 3.47 1.24 -3.96
N TYR A 28 2.40 1.16 -3.15
CA TYR A 28 1.10 0.71 -3.66
C TYR A 28 0.52 1.68 -4.71
N THR A 29 0.67 2.99 -4.52
CA THR A 29 0.28 3.98 -5.53
C THR A 29 1.08 3.82 -6.83
N ARG A 30 2.39 3.55 -6.73
CA ARG A 30 3.20 3.22 -7.92
C ARG A 30 2.70 1.95 -8.61
N THR A 31 2.35 0.91 -7.86
CA THR A 31 1.77 -0.31 -8.43
C THR A 31 0.51 0.03 -9.23
N LEU A 32 -0.38 0.89 -8.74
CA LEU A 32 -1.60 1.27 -9.47
C LEU A 32 -1.34 2.14 -10.70
N LYS A 33 -0.23 2.88 -10.76
CA LYS A 33 0.17 3.58 -12.00
C LYS A 33 0.54 2.60 -13.11
N GLU A 34 1.15 1.46 -12.75
CA GLU A 34 1.58 0.43 -13.72
C GLU A 34 0.49 -0.65 -13.95
N PHE A 35 -0.31 -0.95 -12.93
CA PHE A 35 -1.35 -1.98 -12.90
C PHE A 35 -2.63 -1.42 -12.25
N PRO A 36 -3.42 -0.61 -12.98
CA PRO A 36 -4.60 0.08 -12.42
C PRO A 36 -5.65 -0.85 -11.81
N GLU A 37 -5.77 -2.06 -12.35
CA GLU A 37 -6.71 -3.10 -11.93
C GLU A 37 -6.18 -3.98 -10.78
N SER A 38 -5.06 -3.61 -10.14
CA SER A 38 -4.49 -4.41 -9.05
C SER A 38 -5.36 -4.33 -7.79
N GLY A 39 -6.25 -5.31 -7.63
CA GLY A 39 -7.15 -5.39 -6.48
C GLY A 39 -6.42 -5.47 -5.13
N LEU A 40 -5.21 -6.06 -5.11
CA LEU A 40 -4.36 -6.12 -3.92
C LEU A 40 -3.90 -4.71 -3.51
N ALA A 41 -3.34 -3.94 -4.45
CA ALA A 41 -2.86 -2.58 -4.17
C ALA A 41 -4.01 -1.63 -3.79
N GLN A 42 -5.16 -1.73 -4.47
CA GLN A 42 -6.34 -0.94 -4.11
C GLN A 42 -6.83 -1.23 -2.68
N THR A 43 -6.88 -2.51 -2.30
CA THR A 43 -7.35 -2.92 -0.97
C THR A 43 -6.36 -2.53 0.12
N ALA A 44 -5.06 -2.71 -0.12
CA ALA A 44 -4.03 -2.32 0.82
C ALA A 44 -4.02 -0.80 1.09
N LEU A 45 -4.18 0.03 0.05
CA LEU A 45 -4.29 1.49 0.22
C LEU A 45 -5.51 1.88 1.06
N ARG A 46 -6.68 1.27 0.81
CA ARG A 46 -7.88 1.52 1.63
C ARG A 46 -7.63 1.20 3.10
N MET A 47 -6.97 0.08 3.39
CA MET A 47 -6.63 -0.32 4.76
C MET A 47 -5.66 0.68 5.41
N LEU A 48 -4.58 1.04 4.71
CA LEU A 48 -3.58 1.98 5.22
C LEU A 48 -4.19 3.36 5.52
N TYR A 49 -4.99 3.91 4.60
CA TYR A 49 -5.65 5.19 4.84
C TYR A 49 -6.64 5.15 6.01
N SER A 50 -7.37 4.03 6.20
CA SER A 50 -8.25 3.88 7.37
C SER A 50 -7.49 3.82 8.70
N SER A 51 -6.26 3.27 8.67
CA SER A 51 -5.40 3.19 9.85
C SER A 51 -4.75 4.52 10.21
N GLU A 52 -4.40 5.34 9.22
CA GLU A 52 -3.80 6.67 9.42
C GLU A 52 -4.83 7.68 9.95
N SER A 53 -6.07 7.68 9.42
CA SER A 53 -7.15 8.52 9.96
C SER A 53 -7.48 8.22 11.42
N SER A 54 -7.14 7.01 11.89
CA SER A 54 -7.34 6.61 13.29
C SER A 54 -6.23 7.15 14.22
N LYS A 55 -5.05 7.51 13.70
CA LYS A 55 -3.92 8.02 14.49
C LYS A 55 -4.05 9.52 14.82
N GLU A 56 -4.63 10.32 13.92
CA GLU A 56 -4.81 11.77 14.11
C GLU A 56 -5.85 12.14 15.18
N VAL A 57 -6.71 11.20 15.60
CA VAL A 57 -7.73 11.45 16.64
C VAL A 57 -7.19 11.17 18.05
N SER A 58 -5.99 10.60 18.17
CA SER A 58 -5.43 10.12 19.44
C SER A 58 -4.26 10.94 20.02
N GLU A 59 -3.97 12.12 19.45
CA GLU A 59 -2.95 13.07 19.96
C GLU A 59 -3.57 14.34 20.56
#